data_AF-A0A414XW49-F1
#
_entry.id   AF-A0A414XW49-F1
#
_cell.length_a   1.000
_cell.length_b   1.000
_cell.length_c   1.000
_cell.angle_alpha   90.00
_cell.angle_beta   90.00
_cell.angle_gamma   90.00
#
_symmetry.space_group_name_H-M   'P 1'
#
loop_
_entity.id
_entity.type
_entity.pdbx_description
1 polymer ?
#
loop_
_entity_poly.entity_id
_entity_poly.type
_entity_poly.pdbx_seq_one_letter_code
_entity_poly.pdbx_strand_id
1 'polypeptide(L)' 'MGPYRLLGYGKMPKSTLVRKLESGNRDIYADFVKYCHYKGKKIPSIERRRKEEYERLFVP' A
#
# COMPACT_ATOMS: atom_id res chain seq x y z
N MET A 1 -3.79 16.06 -6.94
CA MET A 1 -4.84 15.20 -6.33
C MET A 1 -4.70 13.80 -6.91
N GLY A 2 -4.50 12.78 -6.07
CA GLY A 2 -4.22 11.41 -6.54
C GLY A 2 -5.44 10.73 -7.20
N PRO A 3 -5.22 9.74 -8.08
CA PRO A 3 -6.27 9.03 -8.84
C PRO A 3 -7.33 8.36 -7.94
N TYR A 4 -7.01 8.18 -6.65
CA TYR A 4 -7.92 7.71 -5.61
C TYR A 4 -9.20 8.56 -5.46
N ARG A 5 -9.12 9.89 -5.67
CA ARG A 5 -10.29 10.78 -5.57
C ARG A 5 -11.11 10.88 -6.85
N LEU A 6 -10.50 10.69 -8.02
CA LEU A 6 -11.18 10.89 -9.30
C LEU A 6 -11.83 9.62 -9.86
N LEU A 7 -11.20 8.45 -9.71
CA LEU A 7 -11.63 7.25 -10.44
C LEU A 7 -12.55 6.30 -9.68
N GLY A 8 -12.99 6.67 -8.47
CA GLY A 8 -14.06 5.98 -7.71
C GLY A 8 -14.04 4.45 -7.83
N TYR A 9 -13.26 3.76 -7.00
CA TYR A 9 -13.44 2.31 -6.84
C TYR A 9 -14.88 2.06 -6.36
N GLY A 10 -15.76 1.54 -7.24
CA GLY A 10 -17.21 1.43 -7.02
C GLY A 10 -17.66 0.83 -5.68
N LYS A 11 -17.94 -0.48 -5.64
CA LYS A 11 -18.39 -1.21 -4.41
C LYS A 11 -17.23 -1.77 -3.56
N MET A 12 -15.98 -1.54 -3.95
CA MET A 12 -14.84 -2.16 -3.28
C MET A 12 -14.44 -1.33 -2.06
N PRO A 13 -14.46 -1.90 -0.84
CA PRO A 13 -14.10 -1.14 0.35
C PRO A 13 -12.63 -0.71 0.29
N LYS A 14 -12.32 0.46 0.87
CA LYS A 14 -10.93 0.93 1.00
C LYS A 14 -10.06 -0.16 1.62
N SER A 15 -8.84 -0.32 1.11
CA SER A 15 -7.85 -1.23 1.69
C SER A 15 -7.49 -0.80 3.11
N THR A 16 -7.10 -1.78 3.94
CA THR A 16 -6.66 -1.54 5.32
C THR A 16 -5.50 -0.54 5.37
N LEU A 17 -4.59 -0.61 4.40
CA LEU A 17 -3.50 0.36 4.22
C LEU A 17 -4.01 1.80 4.12
N VAL A 18 -5.00 2.06 3.25
CA VAL A 18 -5.53 3.42 3.05
C VAL A 18 -6.28 3.88 4.30
N ARG A 19 -7.04 3.01 4.96
CA ARG A 19 -7.70 3.36 6.23
C ARG A 19 -6.70 3.73 7.32
N LYS A 20 -5.59 2.99 7.44
CA LYS A 20 -4.51 3.32 8.39
C LYS A 20 -3.89 4.68 8.09
N LEU A 21 -3.57 4.95 6.82
CA LEU A 21 -3.06 6.25 6.39
C LEU A 21 -4.05 7.40 6.71
N GLU A 22 -5.34 7.21 6.45
CA GLU A 22 -6.39 8.19 6.79
C GLU A 22 -6.55 8.42 8.30
N SER A 23 -6.36 7.37 9.11
CA SER A 23 -6.38 7.48 10.57
C SER A 23 -5.10 8.09 11.17
N GLY A 24 -4.08 8.39 10.35
CA GLY A 24 -2.77 8.87 10.81
C GLY A 24 -1.88 7.78 11.40
N ASN A 25 -2.27 6.51 11.32
CA ASN A 25 -1.46 5.38 11.77
C ASN A 25 -0.35 5.10 10.74
N ARG A 26 0.91 5.27 11.18
CA ARG A 26 2.12 5.04 10.37
C ARG A 26 2.64 3.61 10.44
N ASP A 27 2.04 2.73 11.23
CA ASP A 27 2.34 1.28 11.24
C ASP A 27 1.68 0.57 10.05
N ILE A 28 2.19 0.93 8.87
CA ILE A 28 1.68 0.47 7.57
C ILE A 28 2.54 -0.61 6.94
N TYR A 29 3.73 -0.88 7.48
CA TYR A 29 4.74 -1.75 6.85
C TYR A 29 4.16 -3.13 6.48
N ALA A 30 3.51 -3.80 7.43
CA ALA A 30 2.94 -5.12 7.23
C ALA A 30 1.87 -5.13 6.12
N ASP A 31 0.99 -4.13 6.09
CA ASP A 31 -0.05 -4.02 5.05
C ASP A 31 0.55 -3.63 3.70
N PHE A 32 1.54 -2.73 3.69
CA PHE A 32 2.20 -2.24 2.48
C PHE A 32 2.92 -3.35 1.72
N VAL A 33 3.66 -4.20 2.45
CA VAL A 33 4.38 -5.34 1.87
C VAL A 33 3.44 -6.50 1.49
N LYS A 34 2.25 -6.60 2.11
CA LYS A 34 1.26 -7.63 1.78
C LYS A 34 0.66 -7.47 0.38
N TYR A 35 0.55 -6.23 -0.12
CA TYR A 35 0.03 -5.92 -1.46
C TYR A 35 1.06 -6.12 -2.60
N CYS A 36 1.71 -7.28 -2.62
CA CYS A 36 2.69 -7.68 -3.65
C CYS A 36 2.19 -8.81 -4.55
N HIS A 37 0.87 -8.95 -4.71
CA HIS A 37 0.27 -10.03 -5.51
C HIS A 37 -0.21 -9.50 -6.86
N TYR A 38 0.12 -10.21 -7.93
CA TYR A 38 -0.39 -9.97 -9.27
C TYR A 38 -0.97 -11.27 -9.82
N LYS A 39 -2.22 -11.23 -10.30
CA LYS A 39 -2.95 -12.42 -10.76
C LYS A 39 -2.90 -13.59 -9.76
N GLY A 40 -3.02 -13.29 -8.46
CA GLY A 40 -2.97 -14.27 -7.37
C GLY A 40 -1.58 -14.79 -7.01
N LYS A 41 -0.51 -14.41 -7.72
CA LYS A 41 0.87 -14.82 -7.44
C LYS A 41 1.62 -13.73 -6.70
N LYS A 42 2.34 -14.09 -5.64
CA LYS A 42 3.25 -13.18 -4.94
C LYS A 42 4.45 -12.87 -5.85
N ILE A 43 4.75 -11.59 -6.04
CA ILE A 43 5.90 -11.13 -6.82
C ILE A 43 7.02 -10.67 -5.87
N PRO A 44 8.15 -11.40 -5.78
CA PRO A 44 9.26 -11.05 -4.89
C PRO A 44 9.92 -9.70 -5.22
N SER A 45 9.99 -9.32 -6.51
CA SER A 45 10.60 -8.05 -6.91
C SER A 45 9.78 -6.83 -6.48
N ILE A 46 8.45 -6.95 -6.41
CA ILE A 46 7.58 -5.90 -5.85
C ILE A 46 7.79 -5.82 -4.34
N GLU A 47 7.88 -6.96 -3.65
CA GLU A 47 8.16 -6.98 -2.22
C GLU A 47 9.47 -6.25 -1.89
N ARG A 48 10.54 -6.51 -2.66
CA ARG A 48 11.84 -5.84 -2.48
C ARG A 48 11.73 -4.34 -2.68
N ARG A 49 11.09 -3.89 -3.78
CA ARG A 49 10.86 -2.45 -4.03
C ARG A 49 10.05 -1.78 -2.92
N ARG A 50 9.03 -2.44 -2.38
CA ARG A 50 8.21 -1.90 -1.28
C ARG A 50 9.02 -1.73 0.01
N LYS A 51 9.95 -2.64 0.31
CA LYS A 51 10.88 -2.49 1.44
C LYS A 51 11.82 -1.31 1.24
N GLU A 52 12.44 -1.20 0.07
CA GLU A 52 13.34 -0.08 -0.27
C GLU A 52 12.62 1.28 -0.22
N GLU A 53 11.39 1.37 -0.76
CA GLU A 53 10.57 2.58 -0.70
C GLU A 53 10.20 2.92 0.75
N TYR A 54 9.87 1.92 1.56
CA TYR A 54 9.53 2.14 2.98
C TYR A 54 10.73 2.65 3.76
N GLU A 55 11.90 2.02 3.58
CA GLU A 55 13.15 2.47 4.20
C GLU A 55 13.46 3.92 3.82
N ARG A 56 13.39 4.27 2.53
CA ARG A 56 13.71 5.64 2.07
C ARG A 56 12.70 6.71 2.51
N LEU A 57 11.43 6.36 2.68
CA LEU A 57 10.36 7.33 2.96
C LEU A 57 10.03 7.44 4.44
N PHE A 58 10.31 6.42 5.24
CA PHE A 58 9.90 6.34 6.64
C PHE A 58 11.05 6.12 7.62
N VAL A 59 12.25 5.77 7.16
CA VAL A 59 13.46 5.71 8.00
C VAL A 59 14.31 6.95 7.69
N PRO A 60 14.60 7.82 8.68
CA PRO A 60 15.43 9.00 8.49
C PRO A 60 16.91 8.66 8.27
#